data_AF-A0A416JZV4-F1
#
_entry.id   AF-A0A416JZV4-F1
#
_cell.length_a   1.000
_cell.length_b   1.000
_cell.length_c   1.000
_cell.angle_alpha   90.00
_cell.angle_beta   90.00
_cell.angle_gamma   90.00
#
_symmetry.space_group_name_H-M   'P 1'
#
loop_
_entity.id
_entity.type
_entity.pdbx_description
1 polymer ?
#
loop_
_entity_poly.entity_id
_entity_poly.type
_entity_poly.pdbx_seq_one_letter_code
_entity_poly.pdbx_strand_id
1 'polypeptide(L)'
;MNKFSLSIKEYLALYAAFARVTFLTQLEYRGQYFVRMLSKIVAWSSGFITILIMLNQFNVMGNWTKYEILFLYGMDMLSYSIAGTFFMGPFGKLPRLIQRGELDQVLLRPVNPMIYLICTKVSAGYTSNYIIGVLMIAICIQKLSISFRMGEFLWFVMVMLGATLIHAAAFIFTAVPAFWILKSDGLADLSIEIWSALFHIL
;
A
#
# COMPACT_ATOMS: atom_id res chain seq x y z
N MET A 1 10.99 -22.27 -33.94
CA MET A 1 10.42 -21.29 -33.00
C MET A 1 11.40 -21.09 -31.86
N ASN A 2 12.19 -20.00 -31.90
CA ASN A 2 13.23 -19.71 -30.92
C ASN A 2 12.63 -19.56 -29.52
N LYS A 3 13.12 -20.37 -28.57
CA LYS A 3 12.87 -20.18 -27.14
C LYS A 3 13.49 -18.83 -26.76
N PHE A 4 12.66 -17.80 -26.60
CA PHE A 4 13.00 -16.61 -25.82
C PHE A 4 13.13 -17.03 -24.34
N SER A 5 14.17 -17.78 -24.00
CA SER A 5 14.52 -18.03 -22.60
C SER A 5 15.35 -16.85 -22.10
N LEU A 6 14.66 -15.74 -21.86
CA LEU A 6 15.26 -14.59 -21.19
C LEU A 6 15.81 -15.05 -19.83
N SER A 7 17.00 -14.57 -19.48
CA SER A 7 17.60 -14.78 -18.17
C SER A 7 16.76 -14.08 -17.08
N ILE A 8 16.78 -14.60 -15.85
CA ILE A 8 16.09 -14.00 -14.70
C ILE A 8 16.46 -12.52 -14.52
N LYS A 9 17.71 -12.14 -14.82
CA LYS A 9 18.15 -10.75 -14.77
C LYS A 9 17.44 -9.87 -15.80
N GLU A 10 17.20 -10.40 -16.99
CA GLU A 10 16.52 -9.69 -18.08
C GLU A 10 15.03 -9.53 -17.77
N TYR A 11 14.39 -10.54 -17.16
CA TYR A 11 13.02 -10.40 -16.64
C TYR A 11 12.91 -9.34 -15.56
N LEU A 12 13.81 -9.34 -14.57
CA LEU A 12 13.82 -8.34 -13.50
C LEU A 12 14.05 -6.92 -14.06
N ALA A 13 14.99 -6.76 -14.99
CA ALA A 13 15.25 -5.48 -15.65
C ALA A 13 14.03 -5.00 -16.45
N LEU A 14 13.35 -5.90 -17.16
CA LEU A 14 12.12 -5.60 -17.89
C LEU A 14 10.99 -5.16 -16.95
N TYR A 15 10.76 -5.89 -15.86
CA TYR A 15 9.75 -5.55 -14.85
C TYR A 15 10.04 -4.21 -14.17
N ALA A 16 11.30 -3.96 -13.82
CA ALA A 16 11.72 -2.67 -13.28
C ALA A 16 11.54 -1.52 -14.28
N ALA A 17 11.81 -1.77 -15.58
CA ALA A 17 11.57 -0.79 -16.63
C ALA A 17 10.08 -0.43 -16.76
N PHE A 18 9.18 -1.43 -16.73
CA PHE A 18 7.73 -1.18 -16.72
C PHE A 18 7.29 -0.35 -15.51
N ALA A 19 7.74 -0.72 -14.31
CA ALA A 19 7.43 0.01 -13.09
C ALA A 19 7.91 1.46 -13.18
N ARG A 20 9.14 1.67 -13.68
CA ARG A 20 9.72 3.01 -13.86
C ARG A 20 8.92 3.86 -14.85
N VAL A 21 8.58 3.31 -16.01
CA VAL A 21 7.80 4.03 -17.03
C VAL A 21 6.42 4.40 -16.49
N THR A 22 5.70 3.47 -15.86
CA THR A 22 4.39 3.74 -15.24
C THR A 22 4.46 4.79 -14.13
N PHE A 23 5.56 4.82 -13.38
CA PHE A 23 5.77 5.83 -12.35
C PHE A 23 6.01 7.21 -12.96
N LEU A 24 6.85 7.29 -14.00
CA LEU A 24 7.18 8.54 -14.69
C LEU A 24 5.98 9.14 -15.43
N THR A 25 5.13 8.31 -16.07
CA THR A 25 3.91 8.80 -16.74
C THR A 25 2.90 9.40 -15.77
N GLN A 26 2.86 8.92 -14.52
CA GLN A 26 2.03 9.54 -13.48
C GLN A 26 2.57 10.90 -13.02
N LEU A 27 3.90 11.10 -13.04
CA LEU A 27 4.54 12.36 -12.70
C LEU A 27 4.42 13.41 -13.82
N GLU A 28 4.22 12.98 -15.06
CA GLU A 28 3.98 13.87 -16.21
C GLU A 28 2.70 14.70 -15.99
N TYR A 29 1.62 14.06 -15.54
CA TYR A 29 0.38 14.73 -15.15
C TYR A 29 0.47 15.30 -13.73
N ARG A 30 1.36 16.29 -13.55
CA ARG A 30 1.69 16.91 -12.25
C ARG A 30 0.44 17.31 -11.45
N GLY A 31 -0.56 17.91 -12.08
CA GLY A 31 -1.80 18.32 -11.40
C GLY A 31 -2.55 17.15 -10.76
N GLN A 32 -2.76 16.07 -11.50
CA GLN A 32 -3.41 14.85 -10.98
C GLN A 32 -2.57 14.19 -9.89
N TYR A 33 -1.25 14.17 -10.04
CA TYR A 33 -0.34 13.67 -9.01
C TYR A 33 -0.44 14.48 -7.71
N PHE A 34 -0.40 15.81 -7.78
CA PHE A 34 -0.50 16.68 -6.61
C PHE A 34 -1.85 16.56 -5.90
N VAL A 35 -2.96 16.50 -6.65
CA VAL A 35 -4.30 16.31 -6.05
C VAL A 35 -4.36 14.97 -5.32
N ARG A 36 -3.91 13.87 -5.95
CA ARG A 36 -3.88 12.54 -5.30
C ARG A 36 -3.01 12.54 -4.05
N MET A 37 -1.86 13.19 -4.11
CA MET A 37 -0.95 13.33 -2.98
C MET A 37 -1.62 14.09 -1.83
N LEU A 38 -2.22 15.24 -2.12
CA LEU A 38 -2.92 16.05 -1.13
C LEU A 38 -4.11 15.30 -0.50
N SER A 39 -4.92 14.61 -1.31
CA SER A 39 -6.02 13.79 -0.80
C SER A 39 -5.54 12.72 0.19
N LYS A 40 -4.41 12.07 -0.09
CA LYS A 40 -3.83 11.07 0.82
C LYS A 40 -3.28 11.72 2.09
N ILE A 41 -2.61 12.86 1.99
CA ILE A 41 -2.14 13.63 3.16
C ILE A 41 -3.31 13.98 4.07
N VAL A 42 -4.40 14.52 3.52
CA VAL A 42 -5.57 14.91 4.30
C VAL A 42 -6.20 13.69 4.98
N ALA A 43 -6.41 12.59 4.25
CA ALA A 43 -7.03 11.38 4.79
C ALA A 43 -6.22 10.73 5.91
N TRP A 44 -4.89 10.64 5.76
CA TRP A 44 -4.03 10.06 6.80
C TRP A 44 -3.81 11.03 7.96
N SER A 45 -3.67 12.33 7.70
CA SER A 45 -3.57 13.34 8.75
C SER A 45 -4.85 13.43 9.58
N SER A 46 -6.04 13.26 8.99
CA SER A 46 -7.29 13.26 9.74
C SER A 46 -7.35 12.07 10.69
N GLY A 47 -6.99 10.86 10.24
CA GLY A 47 -6.91 9.68 11.11
C GLY A 47 -5.93 9.89 12.27
N PHE A 48 -4.76 10.45 11.98
CA PHE A 48 -3.77 10.81 13.00
C PHE A 48 -4.32 11.82 14.02
N ILE A 49 -4.98 12.89 13.58
CA ILE A 49 -5.57 13.91 14.46
C ILE A 49 -6.66 13.28 15.34
N THR A 50 -7.49 12.41 14.78
CA THR A 50 -8.53 11.69 15.52
C THR A 50 -7.91 10.86 16.64
N ILE A 51 -6.90 10.04 16.33
CA ILE A 51 -6.18 9.23 17.33
C ILE A 51 -5.55 10.14 18.40
N LEU A 52 -4.91 11.24 18.01
CA LEU A 52 -4.33 12.20 18.98
C LEU A 52 -5.37 12.80 19.92
N ILE A 53 -6.54 13.19 19.41
CA ILE A 53 -7.63 13.74 20.22
C ILE A 53 -8.14 12.68 21.20
N MET A 54 -8.36 11.46 20.72
CA MET A 54 -8.81 10.34 21.57
C MET A 54 -7.79 10.06 22.68
N LEU A 55 -6.50 9.97 22.36
CA LEU A 55 -5.45 9.72 23.35
C LEU A 55 -5.31 10.85 24.38
N ASN A 56 -5.53 12.11 23.98
CA ASN A 56 -5.52 13.23 24.92
C ASN A 56 -6.74 13.24 25.85
N GLN A 57 -7.91 12.78 25.38
CA GLN A 57 -9.12 12.77 26.21
C GLN A 57 -9.18 11.58 27.15
N PHE A 58 -8.74 10.40 26.72
CA PHE A 58 -8.80 9.18 27.54
C PHE A 58 -7.54 8.96 28.38
N ASN A 59 -6.49 9.77 28.19
CA ASN A 59 -5.19 9.84 28.90
C ASN A 59 -4.38 8.55 29.00
N VAL A 60 -5.00 7.36 28.96
CA VAL A 60 -4.37 6.05 28.86
C VAL A 60 -5.35 5.04 28.23
N MET A 61 -5.05 4.54 27.03
CA MET A 61 -5.70 3.33 26.50
C MET A 61 -4.96 2.11 27.06
N GLY A 62 -5.29 1.71 28.29
CA GLY A 62 -4.70 0.54 28.96
C GLY A 62 -3.28 0.79 29.50
N ASN A 63 -2.28 0.05 28.97
CA ASN A 63 -0.85 0.19 29.36
C ASN A 63 0.01 0.84 28.26
N TRP A 64 -0.61 1.28 27.15
CA TRP A 64 0.11 1.87 26.03
C TRP A 64 0.20 3.39 26.19
N THR A 65 1.39 3.91 26.01
CA THR A 65 1.64 5.34 25.94
C THR A 65 1.20 5.90 24.60
N LYS A 66 0.92 7.21 24.58
CA LYS A 66 0.54 7.93 23.36
C LYS A 66 1.53 7.71 22.20
N TYR A 67 2.83 7.71 22.47
CA TYR A 67 3.84 7.57 21.43
C TYR A 67 3.96 6.15 20.89
N GLU A 68 3.65 5.12 21.67
CA GLU A 68 3.63 3.73 21.17
C GLU A 68 2.47 3.50 20.20
N ILE A 69 1.29 4.03 20.50
CA ILE A 69 0.13 3.94 19.60
C ILE A 69 0.40 4.70 18.30
N LEU A 70 1.00 5.90 18.39
CA LEU A 70 1.43 6.66 17.20
C LEU A 70 2.52 5.95 16.40
N PHE A 71 3.43 5.23 17.06
CA PHE A 71 4.44 4.41 16.40
C PHE A 71 3.78 3.28 15.59
N LEU A 72 2.83 2.56 16.18
CA LEU A 72 2.06 1.51 15.49
C LEU A 72 1.26 2.06 14.31
N TYR A 73 0.61 3.22 14.48
CA TYR A 73 -0.10 3.90 13.40
C TYR A 73 0.85 4.28 12.25
N GLY A 74 2.08 4.70 12.55
CA GLY A 74 3.10 5.00 11.54
C GLY A 74 3.60 3.77 10.80
N MET A 75 3.79 2.65 11.52
CA MET A 75 4.14 1.37 10.92
C MET A 75 3.03 0.87 9.99
N ASP A 76 1.78 0.94 10.42
CA ASP A 76 0.63 0.57 9.60
C ASP A 76 0.57 1.44 8.33
N MET A 77 0.63 2.77 8.49
CA MET A 77 0.65 3.72 7.38
C MET A 77 1.73 3.42 6.35
N LEU A 78 2.96 3.12 6.79
CA LEU A 78 4.05 2.76 5.90
C LEU A 78 3.81 1.42 5.20
N SER A 79 3.43 0.38 5.95
CA SER A 79 3.19 -0.95 5.38
C SER A 79 2.04 -0.96 4.37
N TYR A 80 0.94 -0.25 4.67
CA TYR A 80 -0.17 -0.02 3.76
C TYR A 80 0.27 0.74 2.51
N SER A 81 1.17 1.72 2.65
CA SER A 81 1.66 2.51 1.50
C SER A 81 2.56 1.69 0.58
N ILE A 82 3.42 0.83 1.14
CA ILE A 82 4.20 -0.14 0.35
C ILE A 82 3.27 -1.08 -0.41
N ALA A 83 2.33 -1.71 0.29
CA ALA A 83 1.37 -2.61 -0.34
C ALA A 83 0.52 -1.88 -1.40
N GLY A 84 0.05 -0.67 -1.09
CA GLY A 84 -0.78 0.14 -1.98
C GLY A 84 -0.07 0.59 -3.25
N THR A 85 1.23 0.90 -3.17
CA THR A 85 2.05 1.25 -4.34
C THR A 85 2.06 0.13 -5.38
N PHE A 86 2.16 -1.13 -4.95
CA PHE A 86 2.30 -2.27 -5.86
C PHE A 86 0.98 -2.98 -6.18
N PHE A 87 0.08 -3.12 -5.20
CA PHE A 87 -1.09 -3.98 -5.29
C PHE A 87 -2.40 -3.22 -5.51
N MET A 88 -2.53 -1.98 -5.02
CA MET A 88 -3.81 -1.27 -5.17
C MET A 88 -4.14 -0.98 -6.64
N GLY A 89 -3.17 -0.49 -7.41
CA GLY A 89 -3.36 -0.20 -8.84
C GLY A 89 -3.84 -1.39 -9.69
N PRO A 90 -3.16 -2.56 -9.66
CA PRO A 90 -3.58 -3.72 -10.43
C PRO A 90 -4.87 -4.38 -9.89
N PHE A 91 -4.99 -4.59 -8.59
CA PHE A 91 -6.11 -5.35 -8.01
C PHE A 91 -7.36 -4.48 -7.82
N GLY A 92 -7.21 -3.20 -7.49
CA GLY A 92 -8.33 -2.26 -7.43
C GLY A 92 -8.95 -1.95 -8.80
N LYS A 93 -8.23 -2.21 -9.91
CA LYS A 93 -8.76 -2.07 -11.28
C LYS A 93 -9.15 -3.40 -11.92
N LEU A 94 -8.90 -4.51 -11.24
CA LEU A 94 -9.18 -5.85 -11.75
C LEU A 94 -10.65 -6.04 -12.19
N PRO A 95 -11.67 -5.57 -11.43
CA PRO A 95 -13.06 -5.72 -11.85
C PRO A 95 -13.34 -5.05 -13.20
N ARG A 96 -12.80 -3.84 -13.38
CA ARG A 96 -12.92 -3.10 -14.64
C ARG A 96 -12.18 -3.78 -15.79
N LEU A 97 -11.02 -4.39 -15.53
CA LEU A 97 -10.27 -5.14 -16.54
C LEU A 97 -11.04 -6.40 -17.00
N ILE A 98 -11.70 -7.09 -16.07
CA ILE A 98 -12.54 -8.26 -16.36
C ILE A 98 -13.76 -7.84 -17.20
N GLN A 99 -14.52 -6.83 -16.75
CA GLN A 99 -15.73 -6.37 -17.46
C GLN A 99 -15.45 -5.89 -18.89
N ARG A 100 -14.24 -5.37 -19.16
CA ARG A 100 -13.85 -4.85 -20.47
C ARG A 100 -13.17 -5.90 -21.37
N GLY A 101 -12.95 -7.12 -20.88
CA GLY A 101 -12.16 -8.14 -21.59
C GLY A 101 -10.67 -7.77 -21.76
N GLU A 102 -10.19 -6.75 -21.04
CA GLU A 102 -8.78 -6.33 -21.09
C GLU A 102 -7.89 -7.34 -20.34
N LEU A 103 -8.46 -8.11 -19.40
CA LEU A 103 -7.72 -9.16 -18.68
C LEU A 103 -7.26 -10.28 -19.62
N ASP A 104 -8.05 -10.65 -20.63
CA ASP A 104 -7.68 -11.70 -21.59
C ASP A 104 -6.42 -11.32 -22.38
N GLN A 105 -6.29 -10.03 -22.74
CA GLN A 105 -5.09 -9.51 -23.39
C GLN A 105 -3.85 -9.59 -22.50
N VAL A 106 -4.02 -9.52 -21.18
CA VAL A 106 -2.92 -9.69 -20.22
C VAL A 106 -2.52 -11.15 -20.12
N LEU A 107 -3.49 -12.07 -20.10
CA LEU A 107 -3.27 -13.52 -20.00
C LEU A 107 -2.60 -14.11 -21.25
N LEU A 108 -2.82 -13.53 -22.42
CA LEU A 108 -2.17 -13.95 -23.67
C LEU A 108 -0.68 -13.58 -23.76
N ARG A 109 -0.18 -12.73 -22.86
CA ARG A 109 1.23 -12.34 -22.87
C ARG A 109 2.10 -13.48 -22.32
N PRO A 110 3.28 -13.76 -22.92
CA PRO A 110 4.18 -14.82 -22.47
C PRO A 110 4.99 -14.42 -21.22
N VAL A 111 4.33 -13.82 -20.23
CA VAL A 111 4.91 -13.37 -18.96
C VAL A 111 3.94 -13.71 -17.82
N ASN A 112 4.44 -13.81 -16.59
CA ASN A 112 3.54 -14.02 -15.46
C ASN A 112 2.56 -12.81 -15.36
N PRO A 113 1.24 -13.03 -15.47
CA PRO A 113 0.25 -11.95 -15.56
C PRO A 113 0.17 -11.14 -14.27
N MET A 114 0.38 -11.76 -13.11
CA MET A 114 0.35 -11.10 -11.82
C MET A 114 1.51 -10.11 -11.67
N ILE A 115 2.74 -10.56 -11.94
CA ILE A 115 3.93 -9.71 -11.88
C ILE A 115 3.84 -8.60 -12.93
N TYR A 116 3.34 -8.92 -14.12
CA TYR A 116 3.10 -7.93 -15.17
C TYR A 116 2.10 -6.85 -14.72
N LEU A 117 0.98 -7.22 -14.09
CA LEU A 117 0.01 -6.25 -13.58
C LEU A 117 0.60 -5.38 -12.47
N ILE A 118 1.33 -5.97 -11.53
CA ILE A 118 2.01 -5.24 -10.44
C ILE A 118 2.98 -4.21 -11.03
N CYS A 119 3.82 -4.60 -11.97
CA CYS A 119 4.81 -3.70 -12.55
C CYS A 119 4.21 -2.65 -13.49
N THR A 120 3.14 -2.96 -14.21
CA THR A 120 2.55 -2.00 -15.17
C THR A 120 1.52 -1.07 -14.57
N LYS A 121 0.99 -1.36 -13.37
CA LYS A 121 -0.04 -0.57 -12.70
C LYS A 121 0.42 -0.01 -11.34
N VAL A 122 1.74 0.09 -11.10
CA VAL A 122 2.31 0.74 -9.91
C VAL A 122 1.70 2.12 -9.69
N SER A 123 1.33 2.46 -8.47
CA SER A 123 0.74 3.74 -8.11
C SER A 123 1.77 4.68 -7.47
N ALA A 124 1.99 5.84 -8.10
CA ALA A 124 2.81 6.92 -7.53
C ALA A 124 2.08 7.71 -6.44
N GLY A 125 0.77 7.49 -6.25
CA GLY A 125 -0.06 8.30 -5.34
C GLY A 125 0.24 8.12 -3.85
N TYR A 126 1.12 7.20 -3.47
CA TYR A 126 1.47 6.91 -2.08
C TYR A 126 2.74 7.63 -1.60
N THR A 127 3.43 8.38 -2.48
CA THR A 127 4.70 9.08 -2.16
C THR A 127 4.61 9.94 -0.90
N SER A 128 3.49 10.67 -0.72
CA SER A 128 3.24 11.47 0.49
C SER A 128 3.25 10.65 1.77
N ASN A 129 2.68 9.45 1.71
CA ASN A 129 2.49 8.64 2.90
C ASN A 129 3.81 8.08 3.41
N TYR A 130 4.77 7.80 2.51
CA TYR A 130 6.12 7.43 2.92
C TYR A 130 6.78 8.55 3.71
N ILE A 131 6.66 9.80 3.25
CA ILE A 131 7.26 10.97 3.92
C ILE A 131 6.65 11.12 5.32
N ILE A 132 5.32 11.13 5.41
CA ILE A 132 4.61 11.31 6.69
C ILE A 132 4.87 10.14 7.64
N GLY A 133 4.75 8.89 7.15
CA GLY A 133 4.95 7.69 7.97
C GLY A 133 6.37 7.58 8.51
N VAL A 134 7.39 7.86 7.68
CA VAL A 134 8.80 7.86 8.13
C VAL A 134 9.05 8.96 9.16
N LEU A 135 8.56 10.18 8.91
CA LEU A 135 8.70 11.30 9.85
C LEU A 135 8.08 10.95 11.21
N MET A 136 6.88 10.37 11.20
CA MET A 136 6.15 10.00 12.41
C MET A 136 6.85 8.91 13.21
N ILE A 137 7.33 7.85 12.53
CA ILE A 137 8.12 6.79 13.15
C ILE A 137 9.41 7.37 13.76
N ALA A 138 10.11 8.25 13.04
CA ALA A 138 11.33 8.88 13.53
C ALA A 138 11.10 9.72 14.81
N ILE A 139 10.01 10.50 14.85
CA ILE A 139 9.62 11.26 16.05
C ILE A 139 9.32 10.32 17.23
N CYS A 140 8.60 9.22 16.98
CA CYS A 140 8.22 8.28 18.04
C CYS A 140 9.45 7.53 18.59
N ILE A 141 10.39 7.12 17.72
CA ILE A 141 11.66 6.50 18.15
C ILE A 141 12.43 7.42 19.10
N GLN A 142 12.52 8.72 18.78
CA GLN A 142 13.18 9.70 19.64
C GLN A 142 12.44 9.88 20.98
N LYS A 143 11.11 9.96 20.96
CA LYS A 143 10.31 10.18 22.17
C LYS A 143 10.26 8.97 23.10
N LEU A 144 10.29 7.76 22.53
CA LEU A 144 10.33 6.50 23.28
C LEU A 144 11.76 6.09 23.66
N SER A 145 12.78 6.84 23.22
CA SER A 145 14.20 6.51 23.42
C SER A 145 14.56 5.10 22.99
N ILE A 146 13.97 4.63 21.87
CA ILE A 146 14.21 3.28 21.35
C ILE A 146 15.60 3.25 20.72
N SER A 147 16.50 2.48 21.30
CA SER A 147 17.79 2.18 20.69
C SER A 147 17.68 0.90 19.86
N PHE A 148 17.82 0.99 18.54
CA PHE A 148 17.90 -0.22 17.71
C PHE A 148 19.30 -0.83 17.76
N ARG A 149 19.41 -2.05 18.27
CA ARG A 149 20.52 -2.94 17.95
C ARG A 149 20.34 -3.52 16.54
N MET A 150 21.41 -4.00 15.92
CA MET A 150 21.36 -4.59 14.57
C MET A 150 20.29 -5.69 14.44
N GLY A 151 20.15 -6.55 15.46
CA GLY A 151 19.12 -7.60 15.47
C GLY A 151 17.70 -7.06 15.53
N GLU A 152 17.44 -6.02 16.32
CA GLU A 152 16.12 -5.40 16.46
C GLU A 152 15.74 -4.63 15.20
N PHE A 153 16.71 -3.99 14.55
CA PHE A 153 16.48 -3.35 13.25
C PHE A 153 16.10 -4.38 12.18
N LEU A 154 16.81 -5.52 12.11
CA LEU A 154 16.46 -6.59 11.17
C LEU A 154 15.06 -7.17 11.46
N TRP A 155 14.73 -7.34 12.75
CA TRP A 155 13.40 -7.77 13.16
C TRP A 155 12.32 -6.77 12.76
N PHE A 156 12.55 -5.48 12.99
CA PHE A 156 11.65 -4.40 12.56
C PHE A 156 11.41 -4.44 11.05
N VAL A 157 12.46 -4.63 10.25
CA VAL A 157 12.32 -4.78 8.78
C VAL A 157 11.48 -6.01 8.42
N MET A 158 11.70 -7.15 9.08
CA MET A 158 10.89 -8.35 8.85
C MET A 158 9.42 -8.14 9.22
N VAL A 159 9.13 -7.46 10.33
CA VAL A 159 7.76 -7.10 10.73
C VAL A 159 7.12 -6.18 9.69
N MET A 160 7.84 -5.17 9.22
CA MET A 160 7.37 -4.26 8.17
C MET A 160 7.07 -4.99 6.85
N LEU A 161 7.91 -5.95 6.46
CA LEU A 161 7.67 -6.80 5.30
C LEU A 161 6.43 -7.69 5.51
N GLY A 162 6.28 -8.29 6.69
CA GLY A 162 5.12 -9.09 7.04
C GLY A 162 3.81 -8.29 6.99
N ALA A 163 3.78 -7.11 7.61
CA ALA A 163 2.64 -6.20 7.58
C ALA A 163 2.28 -5.78 6.14
N THR A 164 3.30 -5.50 5.31
CA THR A 164 3.11 -5.18 3.89
C THR A 164 2.48 -6.34 3.13
N LEU A 165 2.93 -7.58 3.38
CA LEU A 165 2.37 -8.77 2.73
C LEU A 165 0.93 -9.05 3.17
N ILE A 166 0.59 -8.78 4.44
CA ILE A 166 -0.78 -8.88 4.95
C ILE A 166 -1.69 -7.89 4.21
N HIS A 167 -1.28 -6.63 4.08
CA HIS A 167 -2.02 -5.62 3.31
C HIS A 167 -2.15 -6.00 1.83
N ALA A 168 -1.08 -6.53 1.23
CA ALA A 168 -1.12 -7.03 -0.15
C ALA A 168 -2.12 -8.17 -0.33
N ALA A 169 -2.15 -9.13 0.61
CA ALA A 169 -3.11 -10.22 0.61
C ALA A 169 -4.54 -9.70 0.74
N ALA A 170 -4.78 -8.69 1.58
CA ALA A 170 -6.09 -8.04 1.71
C ALA A 170 -6.55 -7.41 0.38
N PHE A 171 -5.67 -6.68 -0.33
CA PHE A 171 -6.01 -6.13 -1.65
C PHE A 171 -6.34 -7.20 -2.69
N ILE A 172 -5.66 -8.34 -2.67
CA ILE A 172 -5.95 -9.45 -3.58
C ILE A 172 -7.29 -10.08 -3.21
N PHE A 173 -7.50 -10.34 -1.92
CA PHE A 173 -8.71 -10.98 -1.41
C PHE A 173 -9.97 -10.18 -1.77
N THR A 174 -9.91 -8.85 -1.73
CA THR A 174 -11.05 -7.99 -2.10
C THR A 174 -11.28 -7.92 -3.61
N ALA A 175 -10.26 -8.20 -4.42
CA ALA A 175 -10.36 -8.16 -5.88
C ALA A 175 -10.80 -9.51 -6.50
N VAL A 176 -10.52 -10.64 -5.87
CA VAL A 176 -10.87 -11.99 -6.37
C VAL A 176 -12.39 -12.19 -6.62
N PRO A 177 -13.32 -11.70 -5.78
CA PRO A 177 -14.76 -11.83 -6.04
C PRO A 177 -15.22 -11.24 -7.37
N ALA A 178 -14.45 -10.33 -7.97
CA ALA A 178 -14.75 -9.72 -9.27
C ALA A 178 -14.86 -10.72 -10.43
N PHE A 179 -14.28 -11.92 -10.29
CA PHE A 179 -14.39 -12.97 -11.30
C PHE A 179 -15.80 -13.59 -11.36
N TRP A 180 -16.56 -13.56 -10.27
CA TRP A 180 -17.90 -14.14 -10.20
C TRP A 180 -19.00 -13.07 -10.07
N ILE A 181 -18.70 -11.96 -9.41
CA ILE A 181 -19.65 -10.87 -9.17
C ILE A 181 -19.30 -9.73 -10.14
N LEU A 182 -20.17 -9.51 -11.14
CA LEU A 182 -19.96 -8.49 -12.18
C LEU A 182 -19.69 -7.08 -11.61
N LYS A 183 -20.11 -6.79 -10.38
CA LYS A 183 -19.90 -5.52 -9.69
C LYS A 183 -19.37 -5.76 -8.28
N SER A 184 -18.05 -5.93 -8.15
CA SER A 184 -17.38 -6.15 -6.86
C SER A 184 -16.90 -4.88 -6.16
N ASP A 185 -17.12 -3.69 -6.76
CA ASP A 185 -16.68 -2.42 -6.17
C ASP A 185 -17.20 -2.25 -4.73
N GLY A 186 -18.44 -2.69 -4.46
CA GLY A 186 -19.01 -2.67 -3.12
C GLY A 186 -18.29 -3.54 -2.09
N LEU A 187 -17.62 -4.63 -2.49
CA LEU A 187 -16.83 -5.45 -1.55
C LEU A 187 -15.50 -4.79 -1.20
N ALA A 188 -14.88 -4.12 -2.17
CA ALA A 188 -13.69 -3.31 -1.90
C ALA A 188 -14.04 -2.13 -1.00
N ASP A 189 -15.16 -1.46 -1.26
CA ASP A 189 -15.65 -0.34 -0.43
C ASP A 189 -15.98 -0.82 0.99
N LEU A 190 -16.69 -1.95 1.14
CA LEU A 190 -16.96 -2.55 2.45
C LEU A 190 -15.69 -2.92 3.20
N SER A 191 -14.67 -3.45 2.52
CA SER A 191 -13.40 -3.77 3.17
C SER A 191 -12.68 -2.52 3.68
N ILE A 192 -12.77 -1.41 2.93
CA ILE A 192 -12.20 -0.12 3.32
C ILE A 192 -12.99 0.48 4.47
N GLU A 193 -14.31 0.37 4.48
CA GLU A 193 -15.18 0.82 5.57
C GLU A 193 -15.00 0.00 6.84
N ILE A 194 -14.88 -1.33 6.74
CA ILE A 194 -14.60 -2.19 7.89
C ILE A 194 -13.22 -1.86 8.46
N TRP A 195 -12.23 -1.67 7.58
CA TRP A 195 -10.89 -1.28 7.99
C TRP A 195 -10.91 0.11 8.65
N SER A 196 -11.58 1.10 8.08
CA SER A 196 -11.71 2.43 8.70
C SER A 196 -12.46 2.37 10.03
N ALA A 197 -13.52 1.58 10.14
CA ALA A 197 -14.27 1.37 11.37
C ALA A 197 -13.42 0.70 12.46
N LEU A 198 -12.60 -0.29 12.11
CA LEU A 198 -11.66 -0.92 13.04
C LEU A 198 -10.64 0.07 13.59
N PHE A 199 -10.15 1.01 12.77
CA PHE A 199 -9.26 2.08 13.20
C PHE A 199 -9.95 3.20 13.99
N HIS A 200 -11.27 3.31 13.93
CA HIS A 200 -12.04 4.26 14.75
C HIS A 200 -12.42 3.68 16.13
N ILE A 201 -12.37 2.36 16.30
CA ILE A 201 -12.73 1.67 17.54
C ILE A 201 -11.47 1.36 18.39
N LEU A 202 -10.31 1.19 17.76
CA LEU A 202 -9.00 1.08 18.42
C LEU A 202 -8.41 2.44 18.75
#